data_AF-A0AAD8F7K2-F1
#
_entry.id   AF-A0AAD8F7K2-F1
#
_cell.length_a   1.000
_cell.length_b   1.000
_cell.length_c   1.000
_cell.angle_alpha   90.00
_cell.angle_beta   90.00
_cell.angle_gamma   90.00
#
_symmetry.space_group_name_H-M   'P 1'
#
loop_
_entity.id
_entity.type
_entity.pdbx_description
1 polymer ?
#
loop_
_entity_poly.entity_id
_entity_poly.type
_entity_poly.pdbx_seq_one_letter_code
_entity_poly.pdbx_strand_id
1 'polypeptide(L)'
;MRFVIFAVSLLPMIIAQTWDPTKVCIPDLFQNDVYDFTKNDYGRAAVDFSKNQSAIAYVKAGFRVVYDLTKQKAYVIGANDSCTVITMTASQNILKCLPPNTVELNNGSLTIGRVGHGLLMNTYEIPVDQDTKIRLGYTASDPAIPILRQLIGTNSSVAGDILFFTNPKTSVDADLFVVPTVCPPLGGA
;
A
#
# COMPACT_ATOMS: atom_id res chain seq x y z
N MET A 1 65.06 -24.68 -8.00
CA MET A 1 63.63 -24.73 -8.40
C MET A 1 62.94 -25.84 -7.63
N ARG A 2 61.98 -25.51 -6.77
CA ARG A 2 60.82 -26.33 -6.40
C ARG A 2 59.87 -25.43 -5.62
N PHE A 3 58.88 -24.92 -6.34
CA PHE A 3 57.80 -24.08 -5.83
C PHE A 3 56.81 -24.96 -5.07
N VAL A 4 56.53 -24.61 -3.81
CA VAL A 4 55.34 -25.13 -3.10
C VAL A 4 54.25 -24.09 -3.30
N ILE A 5 53.26 -24.44 -4.11
CA ILE A 5 52.10 -23.61 -4.42
C ILE A 5 51.16 -23.66 -3.21
N PHE A 6 51.00 -22.52 -2.53
CA PHE A 6 49.93 -22.28 -1.56
C PHE A 6 48.59 -22.27 -2.30
N ALA A 7 47.78 -23.32 -2.14
CA ALA A 7 46.40 -23.34 -2.59
C ALA A 7 45.55 -22.52 -1.60
N VAL A 8 45.34 -21.23 -1.92
CA VAL A 8 44.34 -20.39 -1.25
C VAL A 8 42.97 -20.86 -1.73
N SER A 9 42.25 -21.58 -0.88
CA SER A 9 40.85 -21.92 -1.05
C SER A 9 40.00 -20.65 -0.97
N LEU A 10 39.75 -20.02 -2.13
CA LEU A 10 38.71 -19.01 -2.31
C LEU A 10 37.36 -19.71 -2.32
N LEU A 11 36.71 -19.81 -1.16
CA LEU A 11 35.28 -20.06 -1.09
C LEU A 11 34.58 -18.88 -1.78
N PRO A 12 33.70 -19.12 -2.78
CA PRO A 12 32.83 -18.06 -3.25
C PRO A 12 31.89 -17.73 -2.10
N MET A 13 32.13 -16.58 -1.46
CA MET A 13 31.15 -15.93 -0.61
C MET A 13 29.98 -15.57 -1.53
N ILE A 14 29.00 -16.48 -1.62
CA ILE A 14 27.69 -16.14 -2.15
C ILE A 14 27.13 -15.16 -1.12
N ILE A 15 27.38 -13.87 -1.34
CA ILE A 15 26.65 -12.81 -0.68
C ILE A 15 25.21 -13.07 -1.11
N ALA A 16 24.40 -13.66 -0.23
CA ALA A 16 22.97 -13.62 -0.36
C ALA A 16 22.65 -12.13 -0.49
N GLN A 17 22.29 -11.67 -1.69
CA GLN A 17 21.76 -10.34 -1.86
C GLN A 17 20.51 -10.31 -0.99
N THR A 18 20.65 -9.73 0.20
CA THR A 18 19.52 -9.43 1.07
C THR A 18 18.64 -8.49 0.26
N TRP A 19 17.58 -9.03 -0.31
CA TRP A 19 16.56 -8.23 -0.99
C TRP A 19 16.06 -7.21 0.03
N ASP A 20 16.32 -5.94 -0.23
CA ASP A 20 15.97 -4.85 0.67
C ASP A 20 14.54 -4.41 0.35
N PRO A 21 13.54 -4.79 1.17
CA PRO A 21 12.15 -4.44 0.88
C PRO A 21 11.94 -2.93 0.86
N THR A 22 12.79 -2.13 1.51
CA THR A 22 12.66 -0.66 1.51
C THR A 22 12.90 -0.02 0.14
N LYS A 23 13.45 -0.78 -0.82
CA LYS A 23 13.57 -0.37 -2.22
C LYS A 23 12.27 -0.50 -3.01
N VAL A 24 11.28 -1.23 -2.50
CA VAL A 24 9.97 -1.35 -3.14
C VAL A 24 9.15 -0.11 -2.79
N CYS A 25 9.03 0.78 -3.76
CA CYS A 25 8.31 2.04 -3.63
C CYS A 25 7.19 2.14 -4.68
N ILE A 26 6.08 2.77 -4.29
CA ILE A 26 4.99 3.11 -5.20
C ILE A 26 5.24 4.50 -5.84
N PRO A 27 4.55 4.84 -6.95
CA PRO A 27 4.73 6.13 -7.62
C PRO A 27 4.40 7.33 -6.72
N ASP A 28 5.01 8.48 -6.99
CA ASP A 28 4.76 9.72 -6.25
C ASP A 28 3.33 10.26 -6.41
N LEU A 29 2.75 10.05 -7.59
CA LEU A 29 1.41 10.49 -7.96
C LEU A 29 0.75 9.41 -8.81
N PHE A 30 -0.35 8.85 -8.33
CA PHE A 30 -1.12 7.88 -9.10
C PHE A 30 -2.56 7.78 -8.62
N GLN A 31 -3.42 7.25 -9.48
CA GLN A 31 -4.78 6.86 -9.18
C GLN A 31 -5.03 5.44 -9.70
N ASN A 32 -5.83 4.69 -8.96
CA ASN A 32 -6.39 3.41 -9.39
C ASN A 32 -7.91 3.44 -9.24
N ASP A 33 -8.56 2.56 -9.97
CA ASP A 33 -9.87 2.07 -9.56
C ASP A 33 -9.66 1.12 -8.36
N VAL A 34 -10.58 1.15 -7.40
CA VAL A 34 -10.52 0.31 -6.21
C VAL A 34 -11.82 -0.42 -6.01
N TYR A 35 -11.74 -1.68 -5.61
CA TYR A 35 -12.86 -2.46 -5.12
C TYR A 35 -12.60 -2.88 -3.67
N ASP A 36 -13.54 -2.59 -2.79
CA ASP A 36 -13.55 -3.01 -1.39
C ASP A 36 -14.45 -4.24 -1.25
N PHE A 37 -13.83 -5.41 -1.10
CA PHE A 37 -14.56 -6.67 -0.92
C PHE A 37 -15.29 -6.74 0.43
N THR A 38 -14.84 -5.99 1.44
CA THR A 38 -15.50 -5.96 2.75
C THR A 38 -16.81 -5.21 2.68
N LYS A 39 -16.86 -4.10 1.93
CA LYS A 39 -18.07 -3.27 1.77
C LYS A 39 -18.90 -3.64 0.53
N ASN A 40 -18.37 -4.46 -0.36
CA ASN A 40 -18.93 -4.71 -1.69
C ASN A 40 -19.22 -3.38 -2.40
N ASP A 41 -18.17 -2.57 -2.53
CA ASP A 41 -18.23 -1.24 -3.12
C ASP A 41 -17.04 -1.00 -4.04
N TYR A 42 -17.22 -0.16 -5.05
CA TYR A 42 -16.19 0.22 -6.00
C TYR A 42 -15.98 1.73 -5.96
N GLY A 43 -14.82 2.17 -6.42
CA GLY A 43 -14.43 3.55 -6.24
C GLY A 43 -13.12 3.90 -6.92
N ARG A 44 -12.56 5.02 -6.48
CA ARG A 44 -11.26 5.52 -6.91
C ARG A 44 -10.36 5.72 -5.70
N ALA A 45 -9.12 5.29 -5.80
CA ALA A 45 -8.09 5.55 -4.81
C ALA A 45 -6.95 6.32 -5.47
N ALA A 46 -6.46 7.37 -4.80
CA ALA A 46 -5.42 8.23 -5.33
C ALA A 46 -4.42 8.62 -4.26
N VAL A 47 -3.17 8.84 -4.65
CA VAL A 47 -2.10 9.28 -3.76
C VAL A 47 -1.31 10.39 -4.45
N ASP A 48 -0.96 11.43 -3.68
CA ASP A 48 -0.07 12.52 -4.05
C ASP A 48 0.92 12.74 -2.89
N PHE A 49 2.09 12.12 -2.99
CA PHE A 49 3.14 12.24 -1.97
C PHE A 49 3.81 13.62 -1.97
N SER A 50 3.72 14.40 -3.05
CA SER A 50 4.21 15.78 -3.05
C SER A 50 3.41 16.68 -2.09
N LYS A 51 2.14 16.31 -1.85
CA LYS A 51 1.26 16.96 -0.88
C LYS A 51 1.09 16.16 0.41
N ASN A 52 1.72 15.00 0.54
CA ASN A 52 1.48 14.04 1.63
C ASN A 52 -0.01 13.72 1.82
N GLN A 53 -0.72 13.48 0.70
CA GLN A 53 -2.15 13.20 0.71
C GLN A 53 -2.46 11.88 0.02
N SER A 54 -3.50 11.22 0.51
CA SER A 54 -4.15 10.10 -0.17
C SER A 54 -5.66 10.29 -0.09
N ALA A 55 -6.39 9.73 -1.04
CA ALA A 55 -7.84 9.78 -1.05
C ALA A 55 -8.43 8.45 -1.51
N ILE A 56 -9.59 8.10 -0.95
CA ILE A 56 -10.43 7.03 -1.45
C ILE A 56 -11.88 7.51 -1.52
N ALA A 57 -12.52 7.33 -2.66
CA ALA A 57 -13.92 7.71 -2.87
C ALA A 57 -14.70 6.49 -3.33
N TYR A 58 -15.78 6.18 -2.63
CA TYR A 58 -16.62 5.02 -2.90
C TYR A 58 -17.95 5.44 -3.52
N VAL A 59 -18.40 4.70 -4.53
CA VAL A 59 -19.58 5.09 -5.30
C VAL A 59 -20.87 4.76 -4.56
N LYS A 60 -21.03 3.54 -4.03
CA LYS A 60 -22.27 3.13 -3.37
C LYS A 60 -22.40 3.80 -2.00
N ALA A 61 -21.32 3.92 -1.25
CA ALA A 61 -21.35 4.54 0.07
C ALA A 61 -21.53 6.07 0.03
N GLY A 62 -21.27 6.71 -1.11
CA GLY A 62 -21.53 8.14 -1.30
C GLY A 62 -20.67 9.05 -0.42
N PHE A 63 -19.51 8.57 0.02
CA PHE A 63 -18.53 9.36 0.76
C PHE A 63 -17.13 9.17 0.17
N ARG A 64 -16.25 10.12 0.47
CA ARG A 64 -14.82 9.99 0.26
C ARG A 64 -14.05 10.28 1.54
N VAL A 65 -12.87 9.71 1.65
CA VAL A 65 -11.95 9.94 2.75
C VAL A 65 -10.68 10.52 2.17
N VAL A 66 -10.24 11.67 2.70
CA VAL A 66 -8.92 12.25 2.40
C VAL A 66 -8.04 12.02 3.61
N TYR A 67 -6.88 11.40 3.41
CA TYR A 67 -5.86 11.17 4.41
C TYR A 67 -4.77 12.24 4.28
N ASP A 68 -4.54 13.00 5.35
CA ASP A 68 -3.37 13.86 5.52
C ASP A 68 -2.30 13.05 6.25
N LEU A 69 -1.29 12.62 5.48
CA LEU A 69 -0.24 11.72 5.95
C LEU A 69 0.76 12.45 6.85
N THR A 70 0.84 13.79 6.79
CA THR A 70 1.68 14.57 7.70
C THR A 70 1.02 14.71 9.07
N LYS A 71 -0.27 15.06 9.11
CA LYS A 71 -1.01 15.26 10.36
C LYS A 71 -1.57 13.98 10.95
N GLN A 72 -1.51 12.87 10.22
CA GLN A 72 -2.12 11.58 10.60
C GLN A 72 -3.62 11.75 10.88
N LYS A 73 -4.32 12.43 9.97
CA LYS A 73 -5.75 12.71 10.03
C LYS A 73 -6.47 12.16 8.80
N ALA A 74 -7.66 11.62 9.01
CA ALA A 74 -8.56 11.23 7.95
C ALA A 74 -9.81 12.13 7.99
N TYR A 75 -10.13 12.76 6.87
CA TYR A 75 -11.28 13.61 6.66
C TYR A 75 -12.34 12.81 5.92
N VAL A 76 -13.40 12.40 6.62
CA VAL A 76 -14.53 11.66 6.05
C VAL A 76 -15.54 12.68 5.55
N ILE A 77 -15.73 12.74 4.24
CA ILE A 77 -16.52 13.73 3.53
C ILE A 77 -17.69 13.02 2.85
N GLY A 78 -18.91 13.25 3.34
CA GLY A 78 -20.15 12.74 2.77
C GLY A 78 -20.77 13.67 1.74
N ALA A 79 -22.05 13.43 1.42
CA ALA A 79 -22.83 14.33 0.58
C ALA A 79 -22.94 15.74 1.19
N ASN A 80 -23.16 16.74 0.32
CA ASN A 80 -23.33 18.17 0.68
C ASN A 80 -22.18 18.74 1.52
N ASP A 81 -20.94 18.27 1.29
CA ASP A 81 -19.74 18.67 2.03
C ASP A 81 -19.82 18.48 3.55
N SER A 82 -20.68 17.58 4.02
CA SER A 82 -20.63 17.12 5.41
C SER A 82 -19.28 16.48 5.69
N CYS A 83 -18.55 16.98 6.68
CA CYS A 83 -17.18 16.56 6.93
C CYS A 83 -16.96 16.26 8.42
N THR A 84 -16.27 15.17 8.71
CA THR A 84 -15.74 14.89 10.04
C THR A 84 -14.28 14.49 9.95
N VAL A 85 -13.48 14.93 10.93
CA VAL A 85 -12.06 14.55 11.03
C VAL A 85 -11.86 13.53 12.15
N ILE A 86 -11.09 12.47 11.84
CA ILE A 86 -10.66 11.46 12.79
C ILE A 86 -9.13 11.35 12.79
N THR A 87 -8.57 10.86 13.89
CA THR A 87 -7.15 10.47 13.94
C THR A 87 -6.97 9.15 13.21
N MET A 88 -5.94 9.07 12.37
CA MET A 88 -5.60 7.83 11.67
C MET A 88 -5.07 6.78 12.64
N THR A 89 -5.44 5.53 12.41
CA THR A 89 -4.77 4.39 13.04
C THR A 89 -3.47 4.08 12.32
N ALA A 90 -2.55 3.36 12.98
CA ALA A 90 -1.31 2.91 12.35
C ALA A 90 -1.57 2.07 11.08
N SER A 91 -2.68 1.30 11.06
CA SER A 91 -3.08 0.51 9.90
C SER A 91 -3.52 1.36 8.69
N GLN A 92 -3.97 2.60 8.90
CA GLN A 92 -4.40 3.51 7.84
C GLN A 92 -3.25 4.32 7.24
N ASN A 93 -2.04 4.23 7.80
CA ASN A 93 -0.91 4.98 7.27
C ASN A 93 -0.48 4.43 5.90
N ILE A 94 -0.27 5.33 4.94
CA ILE A 94 0.11 4.99 3.57
C ILE A 94 1.54 5.45 3.37
N LEU A 95 2.45 4.49 3.17
CA LEU A 95 3.87 4.74 3.01
C LEU A 95 4.26 4.70 1.53
N LYS A 96 5.16 5.59 1.12
CA LYS A 96 5.70 5.61 -0.25
C LYS A 96 6.51 4.35 -0.56
N CYS A 97 7.29 3.90 0.41
CA CYS A 97 8.12 2.69 0.29
C CYS A 97 7.79 1.73 1.44
N LEU A 98 8.00 0.44 1.21
CA LEU A 98 7.84 -0.55 2.26
C LEU A 98 8.77 -0.25 3.44
N PRO A 99 8.31 -0.36 4.70
CA PRO A 99 9.15 -0.09 5.87
C PRO A 99 10.16 -1.22 6.13
N PRO A 100 11.22 -0.99 6.92
CA PRO A 100 12.25 -1.99 7.20
C PRO A 100 11.76 -3.26 7.90
N ASN A 101 10.63 -3.20 8.62
CA ASN A 101 10.04 -4.35 9.31
C ASN A 101 9.15 -5.20 8.39
N THR A 102 9.17 -4.96 7.08
CA THR A 102 8.38 -5.71 6.10
C THR A 102 8.92 -7.12 5.92
N VAL A 103 8.01 -8.10 5.87
CA VAL A 103 8.30 -9.49 5.54
C VAL A 103 7.86 -9.77 4.11
N GLU A 104 8.78 -10.19 3.25
CA GLU A 104 8.45 -10.68 1.91
C GLU A 104 7.86 -12.10 2.00
N LEU A 105 6.70 -12.30 1.38
CA LEU A 105 6.06 -13.61 1.33
C LEU A 105 6.41 -14.37 0.04
N ASN A 106 6.62 -13.64 -1.07
CA ASN A 106 7.04 -14.22 -2.34
C ASN A 106 7.84 -13.21 -3.18
N ASN A 107 8.87 -13.70 -3.86
CA ASN A 107 9.76 -12.91 -4.70
C ASN A 107 9.61 -13.32 -6.18
N GLY A 108 8.70 -12.66 -6.90
CA GLY A 108 8.55 -12.77 -8.36
C GLY A 108 7.90 -14.05 -8.87
N SER A 109 7.46 -14.93 -7.98
CA SER A 109 6.93 -16.25 -8.34
C SER A 109 5.41 -16.31 -8.51
N LEU A 110 4.68 -15.28 -8.07
CA LEU A 110 3.22 -15.25 -8.15
C LEU A 110 2.80 -14.52 -9.43
N THR A 111 1.93 -15.17 -10.20
CA THR A 111 1.36 -14.60 -11.43
C THR A 111 -0.15 -14.57 -11.31
N ILE A 112 -0.76 -13.39 -11.46
CA ILE A 112 -2.21 -13.27 -11.66
C ILE A 112 -2.50 -13.39 -13.14
N GLY A 113 -3.36 -14.34 -13.51
CA GLY A 113 -3.76 -14.57 -14.90
C GLY A 113 -3.02 -15.75 -15.53
N ARG A 114 -2.99 -15.80 -16.87
CA ARG A 114 -2.49 -16.95 -17.63
C ARG A 114 -0.97 -16.92 -17.73
N VAL A 115 -0.32 -18.08 -17.64
CA VAL A 115 1.13 -18.24 -17.92
C VAL A 115 1.49 -17.57 -19.26
N GLY A 116 2.54 -16.72 -19.25
CA GLY A 116 3.02 -15.96 -20.41
C GLY A 116 2.24 -14.69 -20.75
N HIS A 117 1.09 -14.46 -20.10
CA HIS A 117 0.24 -13.27 -20.30
C HIS A 117 -0.31 -12.71 -18.98
N GLY A 118 0.28 -13.14 -17.86
CA GLY A 118 -0.16 -12.79 -16.52
C GLY A 118 0.67 -11.66 -15.93
N LEU A 119 0.10 -11.03 -14.91
CA LEU A 119 0.76 -9.99 -14.14
C LEU A 119 1.62 -10.64 -13.05
N LEU A 120 2.94 -10.45 -13.15
CA LEU A 120 3.86 -10.85 -12.09
C LEU A 120 3.67 -9.94 -10.88
N MET A 121 3.58 -10.55 -9.70
CA MET A 121 3.38 -9.83 -8.45
C MET A 121 4.22 -10.37 -7.30
N ASN A 122 4.55 -9.47 -6.39
CA ASN A 122 5.16 -9.76 -5.09
C ASN A 122 4.18 -9.42 -3.99
N THR A 123 4.23 -10.18 -2.90
CA THR A 123 3.41 -9.94 -1.72
C THR A 123 4.26 -9.80 -0.48
N TYR A 124 3.80 -8.92 0.39
CA TYR A 124 4.52 -8.46 1.57
C TYR A 124 3.56 -8.40 2.75
N GLU A 125 4.09 -8.59 3.96
CA GLU A 125 3.39 -8.32 5.21
C GLU A 125 4.12 -7.26 6.01
N ILE A 126 3.37 -6.26 6.48
CA ILE A 126 3.86 -5.23 7.38
C ILE A 126 3.20 -5.46 8.75
N PRO A 127 3.97 -5.83 9.78
CA PRO A 127 3.47 -5.82 11.16
C PRO A 127 3.09 -4.39 11.55
N VAL A 128 1.85 -4.19 12.01
CA VAL A 128 1.34 -2.89 12.48
C VAL A 128 1.41 -2.82 14.00
N ASP A 129 0.96 -3.88 14.66
CA ASP A 129 1.04 -4.08 16.11
C ASP A 129 1.19 -5.59 16.42
N GLN A 130 1.02 -5.99 17.68
CA GLN A 130 1.15 -7.40 18.11
C GLN A 130 0.10 -8.32 17.50
N ASP A 131 -1.06 -7.77 17.13
CA ASP A 131 -2.25 -8.50 16.72
C ASP A 131 -2.62 -8.26 15.25
N THR A 132 -2.06 -7.23 14.63
CA THR A 132 -2.49 -6.75 13.32
C THR A 132 -1.31 -6.62 12.36
N LYS A 133 -1.53 -7.09 11.13
CA LYS A 133 -0.62 -6.90 10.00
C LYS A 133 -1.38 -6.48 8.75
N ILE A 134 -0.70 -5.78 7.86
CA ILE A 134 -1.22 -5.46 6.53
C ILE A 134 -0.52 -6.37 5.53
N ARG A 135 -1.30 -7.11 4.74
CA ARG A 135 -0.79 -7.81 3.56
C ARG A 135 -0.97 -6.92 2.33
N LEU A 136 0.10 -6.77 1.57
CA LEU A 136 0.16 -5.96 0.36
C LEU A 136 0.54 -6.86 -0.81
N GLY A 137 -0.07 -6.61 -1.96
CA GLY A 137 0.32 -7.18 -3.24
C GLY A 137 0.69 -6.06 -4.21
N TYR A 138 1.87 -6.15 -4.80
CA TYR A 138 2.41 -5.18 -5.75
C TYR A 138 2.84 -5.85 -7.05
N THR A 139 2.82 -5.12 -8.16
CA THR A 139 3.48 -5.58 -9.39
C THR A 139 4.97 -5.81 -9.15
N ALA A 140 5.54 -6.83 -9.80
CA ALA A 140 6.98 -7.05 -9.82
C ALA A 140 7.66 -6.06 -10.81
N SER A 141 7.53 -4.77 -10.54
CA SER A 141 8.07 -3.67 -11.35
C SER A 141 8.60 -2.54 -10.47
N ASP A 142 9.36 -1.63 -11.07
CA ASP A 142 9.78 -0.37 -10.45
C ASP A 142 9.30 0.82 -11.32
N PRO A 143 8.42 1.72 -10.81
CA PRO A 143 7.79 1.67 -9.49
C PRO A 143 6.81 0.49 -9.35
N ALA A 144 6.57 0.10 -8.10
CA ALA A 144 5.66 -0.97 -7.73
C ALA A 144 4.22 -0.44 -7.71
N ILE A 145 3.31 -1.07 -8.45
CA ILE A 145 1.90 -0.65 -8.53
C ILE A 145 1.05 -1.50 -7.58
N PRO A 146 0.23 -0.89 -6.69
CA PRO A 146 -0.66 -1.64 -5.81
C PRO A 146 -1.65 -2.49 -6.59
N ILE A 147 -1.81 -3.73 -6.14
CA ILE A 147 -2.79 -4.70 -6.64
C ILE A 147 -3.75 -5.09 -5.52
N LEU A 148 -3.23 -5.37 -4.32
CA LEU A 148 -4.01 -5.86 -3.19
C LEU A 148 -3.56 -5.18 -1.90
N ARG A 149 -4.52 -4.87 -1.03
CA ARG A 149 -4.29 -4.57 0.38
C ARG A 149 -5.30 -5.35 1.21
N GLN A 150 -4.86 -5.91 2.33
CA GLN A 150 -5.71 -6.65 3.25
C GLN A 150 -5.26 -6.41 4.69
N LEU A 151 -6.20 -6.10 5.59
CA LEU A 151 -5.93 -6.07 7.02
C LEU A 151 -6.16 -7.45 7.63
N ILE A 152 -5.15 -7.97 8.34
CA ILE A 152 -5.16 -9.30 8.95
C ILE A 152 -4.98 -9.16 10.46
N GLY A 153 -5.87 -9.78 11.23
CA GLY A 153 -5.85 -9.74 12.70
C GLY A 153 -5.29 -11.01 13.36
N THR A 154 -5.42 -11.08 14.68
CA THR A 154 -5.01 -12.21 15.52
C THR A 154 -5.66 -13.49 14.98
N ASN A 155 -4.89 -14.57 14.82
CA ASN A 155 -5.29 -15.83 14.15
C ASN A 155 -5.30 -15.82 12.61
N SER A 156 -4.68 -14.85 11.95
CA SER A 156 -4.69 -14.75 10.48
C SER A 156 -6.09 -14.61 9.88
N SER A 157 -7.06 -14.22 10.71
CA SER A 157 -8.41 -13.88 10.26
C SER A 157 -8.38 -12.54 9.55
N VAL A 158 -9.22 -12.39 8.52
CA VAL A 158 -9.33 -11.11 7.83
C VAL A 158 -10.06 -10.14 8.74
N ALA A 159 -9.36 -9.10 9.19
CA ALA A 159 -9.88 -8.10 10.13
C ALA A 159 -10.68 -6.98 9.42
N GLY A 160 -10.59 -6.88 8.10
CA GLY A 160 -11.31 -5.90 7.28
C GLY A 160 -10.47 -5.37 6.12
N ASP A 161 -11.00 -4.37 5.42
CA ASP A 161 -10.34 -3.61 4.34
C ASP A 161 -9.56 -4.47 3.33
N ILE A 162 -10.28 -5.39 2.68
CA ILE A 162 -9.74 -6.12 1.52
C ILE A 162 -9.96 -5.24 0.28
N LEU A 163 -8.92 -4.54 -0.14
CA LEU A 163 -8.94 -3.63 -1.27
C LEU A 163 -8.19 -4.24 -2.45
N PHE A 164 -8.81 -4.23 -3.62
CA PHE A 164 -8.18 -4.61 -4.88
C PHE A 164 -8.12 -3.43 -5.82
N PHE A 165 -6.95 -3.19 -6.38
CA PHE A 165 -6.64 -2.01 -7.17
C PHE A 165 -6.43 -2.41 -8.62
N THR A 166 -7.03 -1.65 -9.54
CA THR A 166 -6.94 -1.88 -10.98
C THR A 166 -6.78 -0.56 -11.72
N ASN A 167 -6.46 -0.64 -13.02
CA ASN A 167 -6.43 0.51 -13.92
C ASN A 167 -5.54 1.67 -13.41
N PRO A 168 -4.26 1.41 -13.12
CA PRO A 168 -3.34 2.44 -12.64
C PRO A 168 -3.14 3.52 -13.70
N LYS A 169 -3.16 4.78 -13.25
CA LYS A 169 -2.85 5.94 -14.10
C LYS A 169 -2.09 7.00 -13.31
N THR A 170 -1.26 7.76 -14.01
CA THR A 170 -0.46 8.86 -13.46
C THR A 170 -1.23 10.19 -13.41
N SER A 171 -2.30 10.32 -14.21
CA SER A 171 -3.23 11.45 -14.14
C SER A 171 -4.26 11.23 -13.05
N VAL A 172 -4.27 12.10 -12.04
CA VAL A 172 -5.14 11.99 -10.88
C VAL A 172 -6.24 13.06 -10.92
N ASP A 173 -7.45 12.66 -10.53
CA ASP A 173 -8.56 13.60 -10.31
C ASP A 173 -8.30 14.41 -9.03
N ALA A 174 -8.01 15.71 -9.20
CA ALA A 174 -7.66 16.60 -8.09
C ALA A 174 -8.81 16.79 -7.09
N ASP A 175 -10.06 16.64 -7.53
CA ASP A 175 -11.24 16.81 -6.66
C ASP A 175 -11.31 15.73 -5.57
N LEU A 176 -10.63 14.60 -5.77
CA LEU A 176 -10.51 13.55 -4.76
C LEU A 176 -9.82 14.06 -3.48
N PHE A 177 -8.96 15.08 -3.55
CA PHE A 177 -8.17 15.58 -2.43
C PHE A 177 -8.73 16.82 -1.75
N VAL A 178 -9.75 17.46 -2.32
CA VAL A 178 -10.31 18.71 -1.76
C VAL A 178 -10.89 18.44 -0.37
N VAL A 179 -10.56 19.21 0.66
CA VAL A 179 -11.20 19.06 1.99
C VAL A 179 -12.01 20.32 2.27
N PRO A 180 -13.28 20.21 2.69
CA PRO A 180 -14.07 21.37 3.10
C PRO A 180 -13.36 22.19 4.18
N THR A 181 -13.50 23.51 4.13
CA THR A 181 -12.85 24.44 5.09
C THR A 181 -13.24 24.15 6.53
N VAL A 182 -14.48 23.68 6.76
CA VAL A 182 -15.00 23.31 8.07
C VAL A 182 -15.14 21.80 8.14
N CYS A 183 -14.31 21.16 8.97
CA CYS A 183 -14.36 19.73 9.21
C CYS A 183 -14.14 19.42 10.70
N PRO A 184 -15.21 19.40 11.52
CA PRO A 184 -15.10 19.21 12.96
C PRO A 184 -14.66 17.78 13.33
N PRO A 185 -14.02 17.60 14.51
CA PRO A 185 -13.74 16.26 15.03
C PRO A 185 -14.99 15.42 15.19
N LEU A 186 -14.90 14.11 14.93
CA LEU A 186 -16.00 13.19 15.21
C LEU A 186 -16.36 13.25 16.71
N GLY A 187 -17.60 13.65 17.01
CA GLY A 187 -18.11 13.76 18.39
C GLY A 187 -17.95 15.14 19.05
N GLY A 188 -17.51 16.17 18.33
CA GLY A 188 -17.45 17.54 18.83
C GLY A 188 -18.66 18.38 18.43
N ALA A 189 -19.61 18.55 19.35
CA ALA A 189 -20.48 19.72 19.43
C ALA A 189 -20.01 20.59 20.61
#